data_AF-A0LH73-F1
#
_entry.id   AF-A0LH73-F1
#
_cell.length_a   1.000
_cell.length_b   1.000
_cell.length_c   1.000
_cell.angle_alpha   90.00
_cell.angle_beta   90.00
_cell.angle_gamma   90.00
#
_symmetry.space_group_name_H-M   'P 1'
#
loop_
_entity.id
_entity.type
_entity.pdbx_description
1 polymer ?
#
loop_
_entity_poly.entity_id
_entity_poly.type
_entity_poly.pdbx_seq_one_letter_code
_entity_poly.pdbx_strand_id
1 'polypeptide(L)'
;MEAAELAELIRERTKSGELLASADLEAAIADRHIPVSGGATEPPDIPALIREAMISHPDIQMIPDDSGGAWYFSEQSMTVAYARLQLLKGRGPLGMMAEVIREHSRVYPRPVPLALFRCAPFSLSDDDIALCLKEMTGLLPYRDIAHLTTSIGNLYAYSTDHLEPGHAAMLAEWADVGQVENP
;
A
#
# COMPACT_ATOMS: atom_id res chain seq x y z
N MET A 1 9.64 25.64 13.87
CA MET A 1 8.69 25.36 14.97
C MET A 1 7.51 24.58 14.41
N GLU A 2 6.82 25.13 13.41
CA GLU A 2 5.73 24.48 12.64
C GLU A 2 6.06 23.05 12.17
N ALA A 3 7.20 22.87 11.48
CA ALA A 3 7.60 21.56 10.94
C ALA A 3 7.87 20.51 12.03
N ALA A 4 8.35 20.93 13.20
CA ALA A 4 8.60 20.04 14.31
C ALA A 4 7.29 19.58 14.98
N GLU A 5 6.30 20.46 15.06
CA GLU A 5 4.97 20.12 15.57
C GLU A 5 4.24 19.15 14.64
N LEU A 6 4.34 19.34 13.32
CA LEU A 6 3.80 18.38 12.35
C LEU A 6 4.47 17.01 12.49
N ALA A 7 5.79 16.97 12.65
CA ALA A 7 6.51 15.72 12.86
C ALA A 7 6.08 15.01 14.16
N GLU A 8 5.88 15.75 15.26
CA GLU A 8 5.36 15.18 16.52
C GLU A 8 3.93 14.65 16.35
N LEU A 9 3.06 15.35 15.63
CA LEU A 9 1.72 14.87 15.31
C LEU A 9 1.75 13.54 14.54
N ILE A 10 2.61 13.43 13.52
CA ILE A 10 2.79 12.19 12.76
C ILE A 10 3.32 11.08 13.67
N ARG A 11 4.29 11.37 14.55
CA ARG A 11 4.82 10.40 15.52
C ARG A 11 3.76 9.90 16.48
N GLU A 12 2.89 10.76 17.00
CA GLU A 12 1.80 10.38 17.89
C GLU A 12 0.80 9.44 17.20
N ARG A 13 0.35 9.79 15.99
CA ARG A 13 -0.54 8.93 15.18
C ARG A 13 0.11 7.58 14.87
N THR A 14 1.39 7.60 14.50
CA THR A 14 2.12 6.36 14.19
C THR A 14 2.26 5.48 15.43
N LYS A 15 2.49 6.06 16.62
CA LYS A 15 2.55 5.32 17.89
C LYS A 15 1.21 4.68 18.26
N SER A 16 0.08 5.26 17.87
CA SER A 16 -1.24 4.64 18.04
C SER A 16 -1.59 3.61 16.96
N GLY A 17 -0.68 3.34 16.01
CA GLY A 17 -0.89 2.38 14.93
C GLY A 17 -1.64 2.94 13.73
N GLU A 18 -1.81 4.27 13.65
CA GLU A 18 -2.50 4.97 12.58
C GLU A 18 -1.52 5.73 11.68
N LEU A 19 -1.91 5.94 10.42
CA LEU A 19 -1.18 6.72 9.43
C LEU A 19 -1.94 8.02 9.19
N LEU A 20 -1.25 9.11 8.90
CA LEU A 20 -1.89 10.39 8.59
C LEU A 20 -2.08 10.52 7.08
N ALA A 21 -3.32 10.61 6.60
CA ALA A 21 -3.60 10.82 5.19
C ALA A 21 -3.37 12.28 4.78
N SER A 22 -2.98 12.50 3.52
CA SER A 22 -2.84 13.84 2.96
C SER A 22 -4.14 14.63 2.97
N ALA A 23 -5.28 13.95 2.84
CA ALA A 23 -6.61 14.56 2.91
C ALA A 23 -6.97 15.08 4.31
N ASP A 24 -6.36 14.51 5.35
CA ASP A 24 -6.66 14.85 6.75
C ASP A 24 -5.66 15.86 7.33
N LEU A 25 -4.61 16.21 6.60
CA LEU A 25 -3.55 17.11 7.07
C LEU A 25 -4.07 18.49 7.46
N GLU A 26 -4.93 19.08 6.63
CA GLU A 26 -5.54 20.40 6.89
C GLU A 26 -6.29 20.40 8.23
N ALA A 27 -7.16 19.41 8.42
CA ALA A 27 -7.93 19.27 9.64
C ALA A 27 -7.02 19.01 10.86
N ALA A 28 -6.00 18.17 10.70
CA ALA A 28 -5.11 17.78 11.78
C ALA A 28 -4.18 18.93 12.23
N ILE A 29 -3.73 19.77 11.29
CA ILE A 29 -2.97 21.00 11.55
C ILE A 29 -3.83 22.01 12.30
N ALA A 30 -5.07 22.22 11.83
CA ALA A 30 -6.01 23.15 12.44
C ALA A 30 -6.37 22.75 13.88
N ASP A 31 -6.64 21.46 14.12
CA ASP A 31 -6.98 20.93 15.46
C ASP A 31 -5.84 21.17 16.47
N ARG A 32 -4.59 20.96 16.05
CA ARG A 32 -3.42 21.20 16.90
C ARG A 32 -2.95 22.65 16.94
N HIS A 33 -3.62 23.55 16.25
CA HIS A 33 -3.24 24.97 16.15
C HIS A 33 -1.78 25.16 15.71
N ILE A 34 -1.27 24.25 14.87
CA ILE A 34 0.09 24.34 14.35
C ILE A 34 0.13 25.60 13.49
N PRO A 35 1.00 26.59 13.80
CA PRO A 35 1.13 27.75 12.95
C PRO A 35 1.58 27.27 11.58
N VAL A 36 0.94 27.73 10.51
CA VAL A 36 1.43 27.51 9.15
C VAL A 36 1.72 28.87 8.57
N SER A 37 2.96 29.08 8.16
CA SER A 37 3.39 30.33 7.57
C SER A 37 2.62 30.59 6.27
N GLY A 38 1.76 31.61 6.29
CA GLY A 38 1.05 32.19 5.16
C GLY A 38 0.74 33.64 5.52
N GLY A 39 0.93 34.58 4.58
CA GLY A 39 0.53 35.96 4.80
C GLY A 39 -0.98 36.04 5.12
N ALA A 40 -1.45 37.12 5.75
CA ALA A 40 -2.86 37.30 6.14
C ALA A 40 -3.91 37.19 4.99
N THR A 41 -3.44 37.02 3.75
CA THR A 41 -4.20 36.90 2.50
C THR A 41 -3.87 35.66 1.68
N GLU A 42 -2.91 34.83 2.10
CA GLU A 42 -2.50 33.62 1.36
C GLU A 42 -2.90 32.36 2.12
N PRO A 43 -3.44 31.33 1.43
CA PRO A 43 -3.73 30.05 2.05
C PRO A 43 -2.44 29.43 2.61
N PRO A 44 -2.52 28.71 3.75
CA PRO A 44 -1.36 28.08 4.36
C PRO A 44 -0.70 27.10 3.39
N ASP A 45 0.62 27.22 3.16
CA ASP A 45 1.38 26.33 2.26
C ASP A 45 1.74 25.02 2.98
N ILE A 46 0.74 24.16 3.11
CA ILE A 46 0.86 22.82 3.69
C ILE A 46 1.88 21.96 2.93
N PRO A 47 1.92 21.95 1.58
CA PRO A 47 2.97 21.24 0.86
C PRO A 47 4.40 21.69 1.23
N ALA A 48 4.65 22.97 1.43
CA ALA A 48 5.96 23.45 1.91
C ALA A 48 6.25 22.98 3.34
N LEU A 49 5.26 23.04 4.23
CA LEU A 49 5.42 22.57 5.61
C LEU A 49 5.76 21.07 5.68
N ILE A 50 5.10 20.23 4.88
CA ILE A 50 5.42 18.79 4.80
C ILE A 50 6.84 18.58 4.31
N ARG A 51 7.23 19.26 3.21
CA ARG A 51 8.58 19.14 2.66
C ARG A 51 9.64 19.52 3.70
N GLU A 52 9.42 20.61 4.41
CA GLU A 52 10.31 21.05 5.48
C GLU A 52 10.37 20.04 6.63
N ALA A 53 9.21 19.50 7.05
CA ALA A 53 9.16 18.47 8.08
C ALA A 53 9.94 17.21 7.68
N MET A 54 9.81 16.73 6.44
CA MET A 54 10.55 15.56 5.96
C MET A 54 12.06 15.82 5.84
N ILE A 55 12.47 17.04 5.46
CA ILE A 55 13.90 17.41 5.38
C ILE A 55 14.51 17.50 6.79
N SER A 56 13.81 18.15 7.71
CA SER A 56 14.28 18.36 9.09
C SER A 56 14.14 17.12 9.98
N HIS A 57 13.26 16.18 9.62
CA HIS A 57 12.98 14.96 10.38
C HIS A 57 12.99 13.72 9.46
N PRO A 58 14.17 13.10 9.24
CA PRO A 58 14.32 11.99 8.29
C PRO A 58 13.58 10.70 8.71
N ASP A 59 13.11 10.62 9.96
CA ASP A 59 12.25 9.52 10.40
C ASP A 59 10.82 9.63 9.84
N ILE A 60 10.41 10.80 9.37
CA ILE A 60 9.08 11.00 8.77
C ILE A 60 9.14 10.54 7.32
N GLN A 61 8.40 9.48 7.04
CA GLN A 61 8.33 8.84 5.73
C GLN A 61 6.94 9.00 5.11
N MET A 62 6.89 8.84 3.79
CA MET A 62 5.67 8.99 3.00
C MET A 62 5.46 7.77 2.11
N ILE A 63 4.21 7.30 2.03
CA ILE A 63 3.76 6.26 1.10
C ILE A 63 2.78 6.91 0.11
N PRO A 64 3.11 6.96 -1.19
CA PRO A 64 2.19 7.51 -2.19
C PRO A 64 0.97 6.60 -2.35
N ASP A 65 -0.17 7.20 -2.64
CA ASP A 65 -1.40 6.51 -3.03
C ASP A 65 -1.58 6.62 -4.55
N ASP A 66 -2.01 5.55 -5.19
CA ASP A 66 -2.35 5.50 -6.62
C ASP A 66 -3.41 6.54 -7.03
N SER A 67 -4.22 6.99 -6.07
CA SER A 67 -5.21 8.07 -6.28
C SER A 67 -4.60 9.49 -6.30
N GLY A 68 -3.28 9.61 -6.23
CA GLY A 68 -2.55 10.89 -6.16
C GLY A 68 -2.44 11.50 -4.76
N GLY A 69 -2.89 10.77 -3.73
CA GLY A 69 -2.71 11.13 -2.32
C GLY A 69 -1.41 10.62 -1.73
N ALA A 70 -1.21 10.84 -0.44
CA ALA A 70 -0.06 10.32 0.30
C ALA A 70 -0.42 10.02 1.76
N TRP A 71 0.29 9.08 2.35
CA TRP A 71 0.18 8.70 3.75
C TRP A 71 1.51 8.92 4.47
N TYR A 72 1.47 9.52 5.66
CA TYR A 72 2.65 9.91 6.41
C TYR A 72 2.76 9.11 7.72
N PHE A 73 3.99 8.71 8.06
CA PHE A 73 4.29 7.95 9.28
C PHE A 73 5.71 8.18 9.77
N SER A 74 6.00 7.77 11.02
CA SER A 74 7.35 7.82 11.58
C SER A 74 7.97 6.42 11.69
N GLU A 75 9.18 6.26 11.14
CA GLU A 75 9.98 5.03 11.26
C GLU A 75 10.44 4.72 12.70
N GLN A 76 10.31 5.67 13.64
CA GLN A 76 10.63 5.44 15.04
C GLN A 76 9.72 4.39 15.70
N SER A 77 8.48 4.25 15.22
CA SER A 77 7.48 3.37 15.81
C SER A 77 6.87 2.37 14.83
N MET A 78 7.12 2.52 13.52
CA MET A 78 6.50 1.69 12.49
C MET A 78 7.42 1.51 11.29
N THR A 79 7.65 0.28 10.85
CA THR A 79 8.41 0.03 9.62
C THR A 79 7.57 0.37 8.39
N VAL A 80 8.20 0.70 7.26
CA VAL A 80 7.53 0.89 5.96
C VAL A 80 6.61 -0.30 5.63
N ALA A 81 7.09 -1.53 5.87
CA ALA A 81 6.32 -2.74 5.62
C ALA A 81 5.05 -2.82 6.48
N TYR A 82 5.14 -2.46 7.76
CA TYR A 82 3.97 -2.44 8.65
C TYR A 82 3.00 -1.31 8.29
N ALA A 83 3.50 -0.14 7.92
CA ALA A 83 2.68 0.97 7.42
C ALA A 83 1.88 0.56 6.18
N ARG A 84 2.54 -0.10 5.20
CA ARG A 84 1.85 -0.67 4.03
C ARG A 84 0.76 -1.66 4.44
N LEU A 85 1.05 -2.58 5.36
CA LEU A 85 0.04 -3.51 5.87
C LEU A 85 -1.16 -2.80 6.51
N GLN A 86 -0.96 -1.68 7.22
CA GLN A 86 -2.07 -0.90 7.77
C GLN A 86 -2.92 -0.24 6.68
N LEU A 87 -2.31 0.33 5.64
CA LEU A 87 -3.05 0.88 4.49
C LEU A 87 -3.88 -0.20 3.81
N LEU A 88 -3.32 -1.39 3.64
CA LEU A 88 -4.00 -2.53 3.04
C LEU A 88 -5.24 -2.94 3.84
N LYS A 89 -5.18 -2.98 5.18
CA LYS A 89 -6.35 -3.32 6.01
C LYS A 89 -7.49 -2.31 5.87
N GLY A 90 -7.19 -1.02 5.71
CA GLY A 90 -8.19 0.04 5.53
C GLY A 90 -8.92 -0.02 4.19
N ARG A 91 -8.34 -0.69 3.17
CA ARG A 91 -8.91 -0.80 1.81
C ARG A 91 -9.90 -1.96 1.63
N GLY A 92 -10.13 -2.75 2.68
CA GLY A 92 -10.90 -3.99 2.60
C GLY A 92 -10.23 -5.08 1.77
N PRO A 93 -10.80 -6.29 1.70
CA PRO A 93 -10.17 -7.44 1.04
C PRO A 93 -9.80 -7.19 -0.44
N LEU A 94 -10.69 -6.54 -1.20
CA LEU A 94 -10.50 -6.27 -2.62
C LEU A 94 -9.27 -5.38 -2.89
N GLY A 95 -9.23 -4.20 -2.26
CA GLY A 95 -8.14 -3.25 -2.45
C GLY A 95 -6.81 -3.75 -1.86
N MET A 96 -6.88 -4.50 -0.75
CA MET A 96 -5.73 -5.18 -0.17
C MET A 96 -5.11 -6.18 -1.15
N MET A 97 -5.91 -7.09 -1.71
CA MET A 97 -5.42 -8.12 -2.63
C MET A 97 -4.77 -7.48 -3.86
N ALA A 98 -5.43 -6.48 -4.47
CA ALA A 98 -4.92 -5.82 -5.66
C ALA A 98 -3.54 -5.19 -5.43
N GLU A 99 -3.37 -4.49 -4.32
CA GLU A 99 -2.12 -3.81 -4.01
C GLU A 99 -0.98 -4.79 -3.70
N VAL A 100 -1.25 -5.87 -2.96
CA VAL A 100 -0.25 -6.94 -2.73
C VAL A 100 0.20 -7.56 -4.06
N ILE A 101 -0.75 -7.80 -4.98
CA ILE A 101 -0.45 -8.33 -6.32
C ILE A 101 0.41 -7.35 -7.13
N ARG A 102 0.07 -6.06 -7.12
CA ARG A 102 0.84 -5.00 -7.79
C ARG A 102 2.24 -4.87 -7.20
N GLU A 103 2.36 -4.85 -5.88
CA GLU A 103 3.64 -4.73 -5.19
C GLU A 103 4.57 -5.88 -5.54
N HIS A 104 4.08 -7.12 -5.50
CA HIS A 104 4.87 -8.28 -5.92
C HIS A 104 5.26 -8.17 -7.40
N SER A 105 4.32 -7.83 -8.28
CA SER A 105 4.61 -7.70 -9.71
C SER A 105 5.64 -6.60 -10.00
N ARG A 106 5.65 -5.51 -9.22
CA ARG A 106 6.55 -4.35 -9.39
C ARG A 106 7.93 -4.53 -8.75
N VAL A 107 7.98 -4.98 -7.50
CA VAL A 107 9.21 -5.02 -6.70
C VAL A 107 9.96 -6.34 -6.88
N TYR A 108 9.22 -7.44 -6.99
CA TYR A 108 9.76 -8.79 -7.11
C TYR A 108 9.06 -9.50 -8.26
N PRO A 109 9.38 -9.23 -9.53
CA PRO A 109 8.52 -9.45 -10.70
C PRO A 109 8.09 -10.92 -10.83
N ARG A 110 7.08 -11.31 -10.03
CA ARG A 110 6.65 -12.68 -9.78
C ARG A 110 5.15 -12.66 -9.52
N PRO A 111 4.42 -13.67 -10.01
CA PRO A 111 3.02 -13.82 -9.70
C PRO A 111 2.83 -14.24 -8.23
N VAL A 112 1.66 -13.92 -7.67
CA VAL A 112 1.28 -14.20 -6.29
C VAL A 112 0.35 -15.41 -6.24
N PRO A 113 0.66 -16.48 -5.49
CA PRO A 113 -0.27 -17.57 -5.28
C PRO A 113 -1.44 -17.07 -4.44
N LEU A 114 -2.68 -17.28 -4.88
CA LEU A 114 -3.84 -16.79 -4.12
C LEU A 114 -4.01 -17.45 -2.76
N ALA A 115 -3.43 -18.63 -2.58
CA ALA A 115 -3.32 -19.28 -1.27
C ALA A 115 -2.59 -18.42 -0.23
N LEU A 116 -1.72 -17.47 -0.65
CA LEU A 116 -1.07 -16.51 0.24
C LEU A 116 -2.08 -15.75 1.09
N PHE A 117 -3.23 -15.37 0.51
CA PHE A 117 -4.24 -14.55 1.19
C PHE A 117 -5.01 -15.31 2.28
N ARG A 118 -4.94 -16.65 2.31
CA ARG A 118 -5.50 -17.47 3.39
C ARG A 118 -4.64 -17.43 4.65
N CYS A 119 -3.35 -17.13 4.50
CA CYS A 119 -2.41 -17.10 5.60
C CYS A 119 -2.44 -15.76 6.33
N ALA A 120 -1.98 -15.74 7.59
CA ALA A 120 -1.72 -14.48 8.28
C ALA A 120 -0.67 -13.66 7.50
N PRO A 121 -0.79 -12.32 7.42
CA PRO A 121 -1.71 -11.46 8.17
C PRO A 121 -3.08 -11.21 7.50
N PHE A 122 -3.36 -11.83 6.35
CA PHE A 122 -4.55 -11.54 5.54
C PHE A 122 -5.77 -12.36 5.97
N SER A 123 -5.58 -13.65 6.23
CA SER A 123 -6.59 -14.56 6.78
C SER A 123 -7.96 -14.51 6.07
N LEU A 124 -7.96 -14.34 4.75
CA LEU A 124 -9.17 -14.31 3.92
C LEU A 124 -9.74 -15.72 3.74
N SER A 125 -11.07 -15.83 3.72
CA SER A 125 -11.75 -17.06 3.35
C SER A 125 -11.71 -17.29 1.83
N ASP A 126 -11.98 -18.52 1.39
CA ASP A 126 -12.08 -18.82 -0.03
C ASP A 126 -13.21 -18.02 -0.72
N ASP A 127 -14.30 -17.77 0.00
CA ASP A 127 -15.42 -16.97 -0.49
C ASP A 127 -15.00 -15.50 -0.68
N ASP A 128 -14.22 -14.94 0.24
CA ASP A 128 -13.68 -13.58 0.12
C ASP A 128 -12.75 -13.45 -1.09
N ILE A 129 -11.84 -14.41 -1.27
CA ILE A 129 -10.90 -14.43 -2.39
C ILE A 129 -11.67 -14.54 -3.71
N ALA A 130 -12.64 -15.45 -3.81
CA ALA A 130 -13.46 -15.64 -5.01
C ALA A 130 -14.29 -14.40 -5.35
N LEU A 131 -14.88 -13.75 -4.34
CA LEU A 131 -15.61 -12.50 -4.50
C LEU A 131 -14.69 -11.40 -5.02
N CYS A 132 -13.50 -11.24 -4.43
CA CYS A 132 -12.53 -10.23 -4.85
C CYS A 132 -12.11 -10.43 -6.31
N LEU A 133 -11.77 -11.66 -6.73
CA LEU A 133 -11.42 -11.95 -8.12
C LEU A 133 -12.53 -11.59 -9.10
N LYS A 134 -13.78 -11.91 -8.73
CA LYS A 134 -14.96 -11.60 -9.52
C LYS A 134 -15.14 -10.08 -9.66
N GLU A 135 -14.98 -9.34 -8.58
CA GLU A 135 -15.08 -7.88 -8.58
C GLU A 135 -13.96 -7.22 -9.39
N MET A 136 -12.71 -7.68 -9.24
CA MET A 136 -11.58 -7.16 -10.04
C MET A 136 -11.80 -7.30 -11.54
N THR A 137 -12.44 -8.38 -11.98
CA THR A 137 -12.73 -8.61 -13.40
C THR A 137 -13.75 -7.60 -13.97
N GLY A 138 -14.64 -7.06 -13.13
CA GLY A 138 -15.72 -6.15 -13.55
C GLY A 138 -15.44 -4.66 -13.34
N LEU A 139 -14.38 -4.31 -12.62
CA LEU A 139 -14.13 -2.95 -12.16
C LEU A 139 -12.90 -2.35 -12.83
N LEU A 140 -13.08 -1.20 -13.49
CA LEU A 140 -12.02 -0.48 -14.22
C LEU A 140 -10.71 -0.26 -13.43
N PRO A 141 -10.74 0.06 -12.12
CA PRO A 141 -9.53 0.26 -11.32
C PRO A 141 -8.65 -0.99 -11.15
N TYR A 142 -9.12 -2.18 -11.54
CA TYR A 142 -8.42 -3.45 -11.36
C TYR A 142 -8.15 -4.18 -12.69
N ARG A 143 -8.33 -3.50 -13.83
CA ARG A 143 -8.12 -4.06 -15.16
C ARG A 143 -6.69 -4.58 -15.40
N ASP A 144 -5.74 -4.09 -14.63
CA ASP A 144 -4.35 -4.51 -14.67
C ASP A 144 -4.16 -5.89 -14.04
N ILE A 145 -5.05 -6.30 -13.12
CA ILE A 145 -4.94 -7.57 -12.39
C ILE A 145 -5.42 -8.72 -13.27
N ALA A 146 -4.49 -9.60 -13.62
CA ALA A 146 -4.74 -10.84 -14.34
C ALA A 146 -4.49 -12.05 -13.42
N HIS A 147 -5.13 -13.18 -13.74
CA HIS A 147 -4.91 -14.45 -13.07
C HIS A 147 -4.57 -15.55 -14.06
N LEU A 148 -3.81 -16.53 -13.61
CA LEU A 148 -3.43 -17.71 -14.37
C LEU A 148 -3.49 -18.94 -13.46
N THR A 149 -3.72 -20.10 -14.05
CA THR A 149 -3.70 -21.39 -13.35
C THR A 149 -2.48 -22.18 -13.80
N THR A 150 -1.72 -22.72 -12.85
CA THR A 150 -0.58 -23.58 -13.14
C THR A 150 -1.04 -24.95 -13.64
N SER A 151 -0.12 -25.74 -14.19
CA SER A 151 -0.39 -27.09 -14.68
C SER A 151 -0.90 -28.06 -13.61
N ILE A 152 -0.60 -27.82 -12.33
CA ILE A 152 -1.11 -28.59 -11.19
C ILE A 152 -2.36 -27.98 -10.54
N GLY A 153 -2.92 -26.91 -11.12
CA GLY A 153 -4.24 -26.37 -10.78
C GLY A 153 -4.24 -25.25 -9.75
N ASN A 154 -3.08 -24.72 -9.33
CA ASN A 154 -3.05 -23.61 -8.39
C ASN A 154 -3.25 -22.28 -9.11
N LEU A 155 -4.02 -21.39 -8.47
CA LEU A 155 -4.37 -20.09 -9.03
C LEU A 155 -3.38 -19.02 -8.53
N TYR A 156 -2.82 -18.29 -9.49
CA TYR A 156 -1.90 -17.18 -9.26
C TYR A 156 -2.47 -15.90 -9.87
N ALA A 157 -2.06 -14.75 -9.34
CA ALA A 157 -2.43 -13.44 -9.87
C ALA A 157 -1.21 -12.51 -10.00
N TYR A 158 -1.27 -11.59 -10.95
CA TYR A 158 -0.22 -10.62 -11.26
C TYR A 158 -0.82 -9.34 -11.85
N SER A 159 -0.07 -8.24 -11.80
CA SER A 159 -0.45 -6.99 -12.47
C SER A 159 0.26 -6.89 -13.82
N THR A 160 -0.53 -6.74 -14.89
CA THR A 160 -0.07 -6.61 -16.28
C THR A 160 0.65 -5.28 -16.55
N ASP A 161 0.47 -4.28 -15.68
CA ASP A 161 1.22 -3.02 -15.73
C ASP A 161 2.70 -3.20 -15.32
N HIS A 162 3.05 -4.32 -14.67
CA HIS A 162 4.38 -4.56 -14.11
C HIS A 162 5.00 -5.90 -14.52
N LEU A 163 4.19 -6.90 -14.89
CA LEU A 163 4.65 -8.23 -15.27
C LEU A 163 3.93 -8.74 -16.53
N GLU A 164 4.71 -9.12 -17.53
CA GLU A 164 4.19 -9.63 -18.80
C GLU A 164 3.57 -11.03 -18.62
N PRO A 165 2.43 -11.35 -19.27
CA PRO A 165 1.73 -12.62 -19.10
C PRO A 165 2.56 -13.89 -19.30
N GLY A 166 3.38 -13.98 -20.35
CA GLY A 166 4.25 -15.13 -20.60
C GLY A 166 5.30 -15.32 -19.51
N HIS A 167 5.90 -14.22 -19.05
CA HIS A 167 6.85 -14.24 -17.94
C HIS A 167 6.19 -14.66 -16.62
N ALA A 168 4.99 -14.13 -16.33
CA ALA A 168 4.21 -14.52 -15.15
C ALA A 168 3.90 -16.03 -15.15
N ALA A 169 3.44 -16.57 -16.29
CA ALA A 169 3.12 -17.99 -16.42
C ALA A 169 4.35 -18.86 -16.17
N MET A 170 5.50 -18.53 -16.78
CA MET A 170 6.74 -19.28 -16.57
C MET A 170 7.18 -19.30 -15.10
N LEU A 171 7.10 -18.16 -14.41
CA LEU A 171 7.48 -18.07 -13.00
C LEU A 171 6.52 -18.80 -12.07
N ALA A 172 5.21 -18.77 -12.37
CA ALA A 172 4.23 -19.54 -11.61
C ALA A 172 4.47 -21.04 -11.76
N GLU A 173 4.65 -21.54 -12.99
CA GLU A 173 4.96 -22.95 -13.24
C GLU A 173 6.24 -23.37 -12.50
N TRP A 174 7.30 -22.56 -12.57
CA TRP A 174 8.55 -22.89 -11.89
C TRP A 174 8.42 -22.89 -10.36
N ALA A 175 7.70 -21.91 -9.79
CA ALA A 175 7.49 -21.84 -8.35
C ALA A 175 6.64 -23.01 -7.81
N ASP A 176 5.66 -23.45 -8.60
CA ASP A 176 4.64 -24.38 -8.17
C ASP A 176 4.97 -25.84 -8.50
N VAL A 177 5.63 -26.08 -9.63
CA VAL A 177 6.01 -27.42 -10.13
C VAL A 177 7.50 -27.65 -10.00
N GLY A 178 8.32 -26.67 -10.42
CA GLY A 178 9.78 -26.80 -10.43
C GLY A 178 10.40 -27.02 -9.04
N GLN A 179 9.82 -26.44 -7.99
CA GLN A 179 10.27 -26.69 -6.60
C GLN A 179 9.82 -28.06 -6.06
N VAL A 180 8.69 -28.60 -6.55
CA VAL A 180 8.19 -29.92 -6.15
C VAL A 180 9.03 -31.03 -6.81
N GLU A 181 9.47 -30.82 -8.04
CA GLU A 181 10.31 -31.76 -8.78
C GLU A 181 11.79 -31.71 -8.38
N ASN A 182 12.24 -30.67 -7.67
CA ASN A 182 13.64 -30.52 -7.24
C ASN A 182 13.75 -29.86 -5.83
N PRO A 183 13.47 -30.61 -4.75
CA PRO A 183 13.42 -30.11 -3.37
C PRO A 183 14.79 -29.76 -2.75
#